data_AF-A0A438FXV1-F1
#
_entry.id   AF-A0A438FXV1-F1
#
_cell.length_a   1.000
_cell.length_b   1.000
_cell.length_c   1.000
_cell.angle_alpha   90.00
_cell.angle_beta   90.00
_cell.angle_gamma   90.00
#
_symmetry.space_group_name_H-M   'P 1'
#
loop_
_entity.id
_entity.type
_entity.pdbx_description
1 polymer ?
#
loop_
_entity_poly.entity_id
_entity_poly.type
_entity_poly.pdbx_seq_one_letter_code
_entity_poly.pdbx_strand_id
1 'polypeptide(L)' 'MWQFIRFLRRTEGVEAARKYFLDARKSPNCTYHVFVAYAMMVFCLDKDPKVAHNVFEAGLKRFMHEPGYILEYVKIFP' A
#
# COMPACT_ATOMS: atom_id res chain seq x y z
N MET A 1 -5.78 11.07 0.59
CA MET A 1 -4.96 9.95 1.12
C MET A 1 -5.09 9.79 2.65
N TRP A 2 -4.94 10.85 3.47
CA TRP A 2 -5.10 10.78 4.94
C TRP A 2 -6.50 10.37 5.46
N GLN A 3 -7.57 10.70 4.74
CA GLN A 3 -8.94 10.31 5.12
C GLN A 3 -9.19 8.80 4.96
N PHE A 4 -8.48 8.14 4.04
CA PHE A 4 -8.60 6.70 3.79
C PHE A 4 -8.01 5.87 4.94
N ILE A 5 -6.87 6.32 5.47
CA ILE A 5 -6.21 5.70 6.62
C ILE A 5 -7.06 5.84 7.90
N ARG A 6 -7.70 7.00 8.11
CA ARG A 6 -8.64 7.21 9.24
C ARG A 6 -9.91 6.37 9.11
N PHE A 7 -10.42 6.18 7.90
CA PHE A 7 -11.58 5.34 7.64
C PHE A 7 -11.27 3.87 7.90
N LEU A 8 -10.19 3.34 7.30
CA LEU A 8 -9.77 1.95 7.46
C LEU A 8 -9.41 1.56 8.90
N ARG A 9 -8.78 2.46 9.67
CA ARG A 9 -8.49 2.22 11.09
C ARG A 9 -9.76 2.05 11.94
N ARG A 10 -10.90 2.55 11.46
CA ARG A 10 -12.18 2.51 12.18
C ARG A 10 -13.07 1.35 11.76
N THR A 11 -12.89 0.78 10.56
CA THR A 11 -13.87 -0.14 9.99
C THR A 11 -13.43 -1.59 9.92
N GLU A 12 -12.26 -1.96 9.40
CA GLU A 12 -11.95 -3.40 9.21
C GLU A 12 -10.43 -3.63 9.23
N GLY A 13 -9.93 -4.59 10.01
CA GLY A 13 -8.50 -4.81 10.24
C GLY A 13 -7.66 -5.14 8.99
N VAL A 14 -6.36 -5.40 9.19
CA VAL A 14 -5.37 -5.66 8.10
C VAL A 14 -5.84 -6.74 7.11
N GLU A 15 -6.58 -7.75 7.59
CA GLU A 15 -7.10 -8.85 6.77
C GLU A 15 -8.11 -8.41 5.71
N ALA A 16 -9.05 -7.51 6.05
CA ALA A 16 -10.03 -7.01 5.10
C ALA A 16 -9.35 -6.13 4.04
N ALA A 17 -8.44 -5.24 4.46
CA ALA A 17 -7.65 -4.43 3.55
C ALA A 17 -6.79 -5.30 2.61
N ARG A 18 -6.28 -6.44 3.09
CA ARG A 18 -5.55 -7.40 2.26
C ARG A 18 -6.42 -7.98 1.17
N LYS A 19 -7.66 -8.36 1.48
CA LYS A 19 -8.62 -8.88 0.48
C LYS A 19 -8.91 -7.82 -0.58
N TYR A 20 -9.19 -6.58 -0.17
CA TYR A 20 -9.40 -5.46 -1.10
C TYR A 20 -8.16 -5.19 -1.95
N PHE A 21 -6.96 -5.23 -1.38
CA PHE A 21 -5.71 -5.07 -2.13
C PHE A 21 -5.52 -6.15 -3.19
N LEU A 22 -5.77 -7.41 -2.84
CA LEU A 22 -5.65 -8.53 -3.79
C LEU A 22 -6.64 -8.42 -4.95
N ASP A 23 -7.86 -7.97 -4.68
CA ASP A 23 -8.87 -7.77 -5.73
C ASP A 23 -8.58 -6.52 -6.57
N ALA A 24 -8.15 -5.42 -5.95
CA ALA A 24 -7.71 -4.23 -6.67
C ALA A 24 -6.52 -4.52 -7.60
N ARG A 25 -5.60 -5.39 -7.19
CA ARG A 25 -4.44 -5.81 -8.00
C ARG A 25 -4.81 -6.60 -9.26
N LYS A 26 -5.94 -7.31 -9.24
CA LYS A 26 -6.48 -8.04 -10.40
C LYS A 26 -7.13 -7.09 -11.41
N SER A 27 -7.55 -5.91 -10.98
CA SER A 27 -8.15 -4.93 -11.87
C SER A 27 -7.11 -4.37 -12.86
N PRO A 28 -7.45 -4.24 -14.16
CA PRO A 28 -6.58 -3.60 -15.14
C PRO A 28 -6.39 -2.10 -14.86
N ASN A 29 -7.29 -1.48 -14.09
CA ASN A 29 -7.21 -0.06 -13.71
C ASN A 29 -6.46 0.14 -12.37
N CYS A 30 -5.68 -0.84 -11.92
CA CYS A 30 -4.92 -0.73 -10.69
C CYS A 30 -3.82 0.32 -10.83
N THR A 31 -3.87 1.37 -9.99
CA THR A 31 -2.82 2.39 -9.93
C THR A 31 -1.88 2.13 -8.76
N TYR A 32 -0.67 2.69 -8.86
CA TYR A 32 0.37 2.55 -7.83
C TYR A 32 -0.10 3.04 -6.45
N HIS A 33 -1.04 3.99 -6.39
CA HIS A 33 -1.61 4.54 -5.16
C HIS A 33 -2.19 3.47 -4.23
N VAL A 34 -2.72 2.37 -4.78
CA VAL A 34 -3.29 1.27 -3.99
C VAL A 34 -2.19 0.52 -3.23
N PHE A 35 -1.03 0.31 -3.87
CA PHE A 35 0.13 -0.30 -3.23
C PHE A 35 0.69 0.58 -2.13
N VAL A 36 0.85 1.88 -2.41
CA VAL A 36 1.32 2.87 -1.42
C VAL A 36 0.39 2.92 -0.21
N ALA A 37 -0.92 3.06 -0.44
CA ALA A 37 -1.90 3.15 0.63
C ALA A 37 -1.95 1.87 1.49
N TYR A 38 -1.87 0.69 0.87
CA TYR A 38 -1.85 -0.57 1.60
C TYR A 38 -0.55 -0.71 2.41
N ALA A 39 0.62 -0.47 1.82
CA ALA A 39 1.87 -0.56 2.53
C ALA A 39 1.99 0.46 3.69
N MET A 40 1.50 1.70 3.52
CA MET A 40 1.37 2.67 4.62
C MET A 40 0.49 2.13 5.74
N MET A 41 -0.65 1.52 5.39
CA MET A 41 -1.56 0.95 6.37
C MET A 41 -0.87 -0.16 7.16
N VAL A 42 -0.21 -1.11 6.49
CA VAL A 42 0.48 -2.22 7.17
C VAL A 42 1.62 -1.68 8.04
N PHE A 43 2.39 -0.69 7.54
CA PHE A 43 3.45 -0.05 8.31
C PHE A 43 2.93 0.63 9.58
N CYS A 44 1.82 1.37 9.50
CA CYS A 44 1.22 2.05 10.64
C CYS A 44 0.52 1.11 11.64
N LEU A 45 -0.05 0.00 11.18
CA LEU A 45 -0.86 -0.89 12.02
C LEU A 45 -0.08 -2.07 12.60
N ASP A 46 0.67 -2.78 11.77
CA ASP A 46 1.37 -4.02 12.16
C ASP A 46 2.72 -3.72 12.82
N LYS A 47 3.24 -2.50 12.66
CA LYS A 47 4.62 -2.10 13.04
C LYS A 47 5.72 -3.04 12.48
N ASP A 48 5.38 -3.98 11.60
CA ASP A 48 6.33 -4.84 10.91
C ASP A 48 6.70 -4.22 9.56
N PRO A 49 7.90 -3.61 9.45
CA PRO A 49 8.35 -3.01 8.20
C PRO A 49 8.55 -4.05 7.10
N LYS A 50 8.74 -5.34 7.42
CA LYS A 50 8.98 -6.39 6.41
C LYS A 50 7.78 -6.57 5.49
N VAL A 51 6.58 -6.59 6.04
CA VAL A 51 5.37 -6.78 5.23
C VAL A 51 5.13 -5.57 4.33
N ALA A 52 5.35 -4.36 4.86
CA ALA A 52 5.24 -3.14 4.09
C ALA A 52 6.29 -3.08 2.96
N HIS A 53 7.54 -3.49 3.23
CA HIS A 53 8.58 -3.64 2.20
C HIS A 53 8.20 -4.65 1.12
N ASN A 54 7.69 -5.84 1.48
CA ASN A 54 7.30 -6.87 0.52
C ASN A 54 6.20 -6.37 -0.44
N VAL A 55 5.22 -5.61 0.09
CA VAL A 55 4.18 -4.97 -0.74
C VAL A 55 4.80 -3.95 -1.68
N PHE A 56 5.73 -3.14 -1.18
CA PHE A 56 6.39 -2.12 -1.98
C PHE A 56 7.22 -2.70 -3.10
N GLU A 57 8.03 -3.73 -2.84
CA GLU A 57 8.81 -4.43 -3.87
C GLU A 57 7.90 -5.03 -4.95
N ALA A 58 6.76 -5.60 -4.54
CA ALA A 58 5.78 -6.14 -5.49
C ALA A 58 5.20 -5.06 -6.41
N GLY A 59 4.91 -3.86 -5.87
CA GLY A 59 4.49 -2.73 -6.68
C GLY A 59 5.63 -2.11 -7.49
N LEU A 60 6.86 -2.13 -6.98
CA LEU A 60 8.05 -1.58 -7.65
C LEU A 60 8.32 -2.34 -8.94
N LYS A 61 8.23 -3.67 -8.92
CA LYS A 61 8.35 -4.50 -10.13
C LYS A 61 7.35 -4.12 -11.24
N ARG A 62 6.20 -3.53 -10.89
CA ARG A 62 5.14 -3.16 -11.83
C ARG A 62 5.15 -1.68 -12.20
N PHE A 63 5.52 -0.80 -11.28
CA PHE A 63 5.46 0.66 -11.40
C PHE A 63 6.85 1.33 -11.30
N MET A 64 7.93 0.59 -11.59
CA MET A 64 9.30 1.12 -11.54
C MET A 64 9.51 2.35 -12.44
N HIS A 65 8.74 2.45 -13.52
CA HIS A 65 8.80 3.56 -14.47
C HIS A 65 8.01 4.79 -14.01
N GLU A 66 7.23 4.69 -12.93
CA GLU A 66 6.46 5.79 -12.37
C GLU A 66 7.26 6.47 -11.24
N PRO A 67 7.84 7.67 -11.48
CA PRO A 67 8.64 8.36 -10.47
C PRO A 67 7.83 8.73 -9.23
N GLY A 68 6.50 8.91 -9.37
CA GLY A 68 5.60 9.14 -8.24
C GLY A 68 5.58 7.98 -7.25
N TYR A 69 5.71 6.74 -7.73
CA TYR A 69 5.74 5.57 -6.85
C TYR A 69 7.04 5.49 -6.03
N ILE A 70 8.18 5.79 -6.65
CA ILE A 70 9.49 5.82 -5.99
C ILE A 70 9.53 6.91 -4.91
N LEU A 71 8.99 8.09 -5.23
CA LEU A 71 8.93 9.20 -4.28
C LEU A 71 8.12 8.84 -3.02
N GLU A 72 6.98 8.17 -3.19
CA GLU A 72 6.18 7.71 -2.05
C GLU A 72 6.89 6.62 -1.24
N TYR A 73 7.65 5.72 -1.89
CA TYR A 73 8.45 4.72 -1.19
C TYR A 73 9.47 5.35 -0.23
N VAL A 74 10.25 6.33 -0.70
CA VAL A 74 11.25 7.04 0.12
C VAL A 74 10.60 7.82 1.27
N LYS A 75 9.38 8.34 1.08
CA LYS A 75 8.66 9.03 2.16
C LYS A 75 8.23 8.10 3.30
N ILE A 76 7.94 6.84 2.99
CA ILE A 76 7.40 5.87 3.94
C ILE A 76 8.53 5.14 4.68
N PHE A 77 9.64 4.86 3.98
CA PHE A 77 10.83 4.25 4.55
C PHE A 77 12.00 5.24 4.47
N PRO A 78 12.20 6.05 5.53
CA PRO A 78 13.39 6.88 5.66
C PRO A 78 14.67 6.05 5.91
#